data_AF-A0A531AEK2-F1
#
_entry.id   AF-A0A531AEK2-F1
#
_cell.length_a   1.000
_cell.length_b   1.000
_cell.length_c   1.000
_cell.angle_alpha   90.00
_cell.angle_beta   90.00
_cell.angle_gamma   90.00
#
_symmetry.space_group_name_H-M   'P 1'
#
loop_
_entity.id
_entity.type
_entity.pdbx_description
1 polymer ?
#
loop_
_entity_poly.entity_id
_entity_poly.type
_entity_poly.pdbx_seq_one_letter_code
_entity_poly.pdbx_strand_id
1 'polypeptide(L)' 'TPDGIPAIGEVEGIPGFLLAAGFSGHGFGIGPGAGHMIADIITGSEPIVDPRPYRPERLKTAAWGKVAEF' A
#
# COMPACT_ATOMS: atom_id res chain seq x y z
N THR A 1 2.73 7.61 -5.69
CA THR A 1 1.40 8.24 -5.52
C THR A 1 1.61 9.70 -5.17
N PRO A 2 0.58 10.57 -5.20
CA PRO A 2 0.76 12.00 -4.91
C PRO A 2 1.14 12.31 -3.45
N ASP A 3 1.02 11.34 -2.54
CA ASP A 3 1.50 11.38 -1.15
C ASP A 3 2.83 10.63 -0.93
N GLY A 4 3.37 9.96 -1.95
CA GLY A 4 4.59 9.15 -1.85
C GLY A 4 4.41 7.80 -1.15
N ILE A 5 3.22 7.49 -0.64
CA ILE A 5 2.92 6.26 0.13
C ILE A 5 2.44 5.14 -0.83
N PRO A 6 2.88 3.88 -0.66
CA PRO A 6 2.35 2.78 -1.47
C PRO A 6 0.82 2.65 -1.38
N ALA A 7 0.18 2.24 -2.47
CA ALA A 7 -1.20 1.77 -2.48
C ALA A 7 -1.19 0.24 -2.36
N ILE A 8 -1.56 -0.28 -1.19
CA ILE A 8 -1.59 -1.69 -0.86
C ILE A 8 -2.95 -2.06 -0.25
N GLY A 9 -3.62 -3.06 -0.81
CA GLY A 9 -4.89 -3.58 -0.29
C GLY A 9 -5.82 -4.08 -1.39
N GLU A 10 -6.93 -4.69 -0.99
CA GLU A 10 -8.00 -5.08 -1.92
C GLU A 10 -8.58 -3.85 -2.63
N VAL A 11 -8.91 -4.00 -3.90
CA VAL A 11 -9.58 -2.95 -4.68
C VAL A 11 -11.09 -3.11 -4.57
N GLU A 12 -11.74 -2.08 -4.04
CA GLU A 12 -13.20 -2.02 -3.99
C GLU A 12 -13.84 -2.27 -5.38
N GLY A 13 -14.77 -3.22 -5.44
CA GLY A 13 -15.49 -3.58 -6.66
C GLY A 13 -14.89 -4.74 -7.45
N ILE A 14 -13.73 -5.29 -7.05
CA ILE A 14 -13.10 -6.46 -7.69
C ILE A 14 -12.68 -7.49 -6.64
N PRO A 15 -13.57 -8.43 -6.26
CA PRO A 15 -13.27 -9.43 -5.23
C PRO A 15 -12.04 -10.26 -5.56
N GLY A 16 -11.14 -10.41 -4.59
CA GLY A 16 -9.90 -11.18 -4.74
C GLY A 16 -8.77 -10.45 -5.48
N PHE A 17 -8.96 -9.20 -5.92
CA PHE A 17 -7.89 -8.41 -6.52
C PHE A 17 -7.21 -7.51 -5.48
N LEU A 18 -5.94 -7.82 -5.19
CA LEU A 18 -5.10 -7.04 -4.29
C LEU A 18 -4.09 -6.20 -5.08
N LEU A 19 -4.12 -4.90 -4.86
CA LEU A 19 -3.15 -3.96 -5.42
C LEU A 19 -1.94 -3.85 -4.47
N ALA A 20 -0.73 -3.80 -5.03
CA ALA A 20 0.49 -3.42 -4.32
C ALA A 20 1.40 -2.63 -5.27
N ALA A 21 1.21 -1.32 -5.33
CA ALA A 21 1.88 -0.45 -6.31
C ALA A 21 2.17 0.95 -5.75
N GLY A 22 2.87 1.76 -6.54
CA GLY A 22 3.06 3.19 -6.20
C GLY A 22 4.10 3.45 -5.13
N PHE A 23 5.14 2.61 -5.02
CA PHE A 23 6.23 2.72 -4.05
C PHE A 23 7.16 3.94 -4.20
N SER A 24 6.91 4.80 -5.20
CA SER A 24 7.47 6.16 -5.30
C SER A 24 8.98 6.22 -5.01
N GLY A 25 9.79 5.45 -5.73
CA GLY A 25 11.27 5.47 -5.63
C GLY A 25 11.91 4.68 -4.48
N HIS A 26 11.16 4.35 -3.41
CA HIS A 26 11.73 3.69 -2.21
C HIS A 26 11.39 2.21 -2.09
N GLY A 27 10.74 1.62 -3.10
CA GLY A 27 10.21 0.26 -3.05
C GLY A 27 11.24 -0.83 -2.77
N PHE A 28 12.51 -0.61 -3.15
CA PHE A 28 13.58 -1.57 -2.85
C PHE A 28 13.83 -1.71 -1.33
N GLY A 29 13.95 -0.59 -0.61
CA GLY A 29 14.26 -0.60 0.82
C GLY A 29 13.10 -1.15 1.66
N ILE A 30 11.86 -0.84 1.30
CA ILE A 30 10.67 -1.29 2.06
C ILE A 30 10.04 -2.59 1.53
N GLY A 31 10.58 -3.14 0.44
CA GLY A 31 10.05 -4.32 -0.24
C GLY A 31 9.80 -5.53 0.68
N PRO A 32 10.76 -5.92 1.55
CA PRO A 32 10.55 -7.05 2.47
C PRO A 32 9.38 -6.85 3.44
N GLY A 33 9.26 -5.66 4.02
CA GLY A 33 8.16 -5.34 4.94
C GLY A 33 6.80 -5.29 4.22
N ALA A 34 6.76 -4.69 3.04
CA ALA A 34 5.56 -4.64 2.21
C ALA A 34 5.11 -6.06 1.79
N GLY A 35 6.04 -6.92 1.38
CA GLY A 35 5.75 -8.30 1.02
C GLY A 35 5.19 -9.13 2.18
N HIS A 36 5.73 -8.95 3.39
CA HIS A 36 5.21 -9.59 4.60
C HIS A 36 3.77 -9.16 4.88
N MET A 37 3.51 -7.85 4.93
CA MET A 37 2.16 -7.32 5.17
C MET A 37 1.16 -7.81 4.10
N ILE A 38 1.58 -7.90 2.84
CA ILE A 38 0.73 -8.45 1.76
C ILE A 38 0.41 -9.93 2.01
N ALA A 39 1.40 -10.73 2.43
CA ALA A 39 1.18 -12.13 2.77
C ALA A 39 0.20 -12.29 3.94
N ASP A 40 0.31 -11.46 4.98
CA ASP A 40 -0.64 -11.46 6.11
C ASP A 40 -2.07 -11.19 5.63
N ILE A 41 -2.25 -10.14 4.82
CA ILE A 41 -3.55 -9.77 4.26
C ILE A 41 -4.14 -10.91 3.42
N ILE A 42 -3.34 -11.51 2.51
CA ILE A 42 -3.81 -12.59 1.63
C ILE A 42 -4.17 -13.86 2.41
N THR A 43 -3.46 -14.14 3.50
CA THR A 43 -3.68 -15.35 4.32
C THR A 43 -4.73 -15.16 5.41
N GLY A 44 -5.23 -13.93 5.62
CA GLY A 44 -6.14 -13.60 6.72
C GLY A 44 -5.46 -13.58 8.09
N SER A 45 -4.13 -13.45 8.13
CA SER A 45 -3.36 -13.29 9.36
C SER A 45 -3.44 -11.84 9.86
N GLU A 46 -3.16 -11.62 11.15
CA GLU A 46 -3.01 -10.25 11.68
C GLU A 46 -1.80 -9.58 11.00
N PRO A 47 -1.98 -8.41 10.34
CA PRO A 47 -0.87 -7.75 9.65
C PRO A 47 0.25 -7.29 10.59
N ILE A 48 1.50 -7.49 10.18
CA ILE A 48 2.70 -7.04 10.92
C ILE A 48 2.72 -5.53 11.22
N VAL A 49 2.01 -4.73 10.42
CA VAL A 49 1.78 -3.30 10.63
C VAL A 49 0.36 -2.94 10.18
N ASP A 50 -0.21 -1.87 10.74
CA ASP A 50 -1.54 -1.39 10.36
C ASP A 50 -1.63 -1.11 8.84
N PRO A 51 -2.50 -1.82 8.09
CA PRO A 51 -2.58 -1.67 6.64
C PRO A 51 -3.42 -0.44 6.23
N ARG A 52 -4.21 0.15 7.12
CA ARG A 52 -5.18 1.22 6.80
C ARG A 52 -4.55 2.42 6.08
N PRO A 53 -3.34 2.91 6.44
CA PRO A 53 -2.71 4.02 5.74
C PRO A 53 -2.31 3.72 4.29
N TYR A 54 -2.18 2.44 3.92
CA TYR A 54 -1.76 2.03 2.58
C TYR A 54 -2.94 1.74 1.65
N ARG A 55 -4.18 1.67 2.16
CA ARG A 55 -5.35 1.30 1.38
C ARG A 55 -5.54 2.20 0.13
N PRO A 56 -5.87 1.62 -1.04
CA PRO A 56 -6.10 2.41 -2.25
C PRO A 56 -7.23 3.44 -2.10
N GLU A 57 -8.24 3.15 -1.27
CA GLU A 57 -9.40 4.03 -1.06
C GLU A 57 -9.01 5.43 -0.56
N ARG A 58 -7.87 5.57 0.13
CA ARG A 58 -7.40 6.87 0.62
C ARG A 58 -7.18 7.89 -0.52
N LEU A 59 -6.93 7.40 -1.74
CA LEU A 59 -6.70 8.25 -2.91
C LEU A 59 -8.01 8.84 -3.48
N LYS A 60 -9.19 8.41 -3.02
CA LYS A 60 -10.50 8.88 -3.53
C LYS A 60 -10.87 10.30 -3.10
N THR A 61 -10.33 10.79 -1.98
CA THR A 61 -10.70 12.11 -1.43
C THR A 61 -9.62 13.14 -1.74
N ALA A 62 -8.43 12.99 -1.16
CA ALA A 62 -7.23 13.74 -1.48
C ALA A 62 -6.05 13.11 -0.71
N ALA A 63 -4.99 12.74 -1.41
CA ALA A 63 -3.78 12.21 -0.80
C ALA A 63 -2.59 12.96 -1.38
N TRP A 64 -2.26 14.08 -0.77
CA TRP A 64 -1.14 14.93 -1.15
C TRP A 64 -0.13 14.97 -0.02
N GLY A 65 1.15 14.82 -0.35
CA GLY A 65 2.22 14.80 0.63
C GLY A 65 3.56 15.19 0.00
N LYS A 66 4.53 15.51 0.85
CA LYS A 66 5.91 15.73 0.39
C LYS A 66 6.47 14.38 -0.07
N VAL A 67 6.57 14.19 -1.38
CA VAL A 67 7.28 13.06 -1.99
C VAL A 67 8.78 13.36 -1.94
N ALA A 68 9.62 12.35 -1.71
CA ALA A 68 11.06 12.59 -1.73
C ALA A 68 11.51 13.04 -3.13
N GLU A 69 12.46 13.98 -3.15
CA GLU A 69 13.19 14.33 -4.35
C GLU A 69 14.40 13.39 -4.44
N PHE A 70 14.54 12.70 -5.57
CA PHE A 70 15.64 11.77 -5.85
C PHE A 70 16.60 12.38 -6.85
#